data_AF-A0A7J3IFT9-F1
#
_entry.id   AF-A0A7J3IFT9-F1
#
_cell.length_a   1.000
_cell.length_b   1.000
_cell.length_c   1.000
_cell.angle_alpha   90.00
_cell.angle_beta   90.00
_cell.angle_gamma   90.00
#
_symmetry.space_group_name_H-M   'P 1'
#
loop_
_entity.id
_entity.type
_entity.pdbx_description
1 polymer ?
#
loop_
_entity_poly.entity_id
_entity_poly.type
_entity_poly.pdbx_seq_one_letter_code
_entity_poly.pdbx_strand_id
1 'polypeptide(L)' 'MYLLLIYVEEAISINVGSLGNLRFDRGLYAYVGSAQNNVERRVARHLRRHKSLFWHIDY' A
#
# COMPACT_ATOMS: atom_id res chain seq x y z
N MET A 1 -0.16 14.39 5.92
CA MET A 1 0.79 13.45 5.27
C MET A 1 1.06 12.30 6.23
N TYR A 2 1.21 11.08 5.73
CA TYR A 2 1.55 9.90 6.55
C TYR A 2 2.42 8.92 5.75
N LEU A 3 3.14 8.07 6.47
CA LEU A 3 3.98 7.01 5.93
C LEU A 3 3.47 5.67 6.43
N LEU A 4 3.39 4.69 5.54
CA LEU A 4 3.25 3.28 5.90
C LEU A 4 4.53 2.55 5.54
N LEU A 5 5.13 1.91 6.53
CA LEU A 5 6.27 1.04 6.36
C LEU A 5 5.78 -0.38 6.11
N ILE A 6 6.21 -0.97 5.00
CA ILE A 6 5.82 -2.30 4.56
C ILE A 6 7.10 -3.10 4.39
N TYR A 7 7.20 -4.20 5.12
CA TYR A 7 8.31 -5.12 4.95
C TYR A 7 7.87 -6.27 4.04
N VAL A 8 8.62 -6.45 2.95
CA VAL A 8 8.46 -7.55 2.01
C VAL A 8 9.47 -8.62 2.42
N GLU A 9 8.98 -9.75 2.93
CA GLU A 9 9.82 -10.84 3.45
C GLU A 9 10.48 -11.65 2.33
N GLU A 10 9.76 -11.86 1.23
CA GLU A 10 10.20 -12.57 0.04
C GLU A 10 9.84 -11.78 -1.22
N ALA A 11 10.68 -11.85 -2.26
CA ALA A 11 10.44 -11.13 -3.49
C ALA A 11 9.13 -11.58 -4.15
N ILE A 12 8.28 -10.63 -4.53
CA ILE A 12 6.94 -10.89 -5.07
C ILE A 12 6.67 -10.04 -6.31
N SER A 13 5.91 -10.59 -7.26
CA SER A 13 5.37 -9.84 -8.39
C SER A 13 3.86 -9.71 -8.26
N ILE A 14 3.37 -8.47 -8.31
CA ILE A 14 1.97 -8.13 -8.11
C ILE A 14 1.51 -7.23 -9.27
N ASN A 15 0.31 -7.47 -9.79
CA ASN A 15 -0.32 -6.55 -10.73
C ASN A 15 -0.99 -5.41 -9.94
N VAL A 16 -0.42 -4.21 -10.04
CA VAL A 16 -0.83 -3.02 -9.27
C VAL A 16 -1.65 -2.08 -10.16
N GLY A 17 -2.90 -2.45 -10.42
CA GLY A 17 -3.84 -1.62 -11.20
C GLY A 17 -3.24 -1.12 -12.52
N SER A 18 -3.27 0.19 -12.73
CA SER A 18 -2.74 0.82 -13.95
C SER A 18 -1.21 0.81 -14.05
N LEU A 19 -0.48 0.52 -12.97
CA LEU A 19 0.99 0.37 -13.01
C LEU A 19 1.42 -0.98 -13.57
N GLY A 20 0.47 -1.91 -13.76
CA GLY A 20 0.74 -3.23 -14.30
C GLY A 20 1.53 -4.12 -13.34
N ASN A 21 2.28 -5.07 -13.88
CA ASN A 21 3.05 -6.02 -13.08
C ASN A 21 4.33 -5.38 -12.54
N LEU A 22 4.40 -5.23 -11.23
CA LEU A 22 5.57 -4.72 -10.52
C LEU A 22 6.22 -5.82 -9.71
N ARG A 23 7.56 -5.80 -9.65
CA ARG A 23 8.34 -6.66 -8.79
C ARG A 23 8.80 -5.88 -7.56
N PHE A 24 8.53 -6.44 -6.39
CA PHE A 24 9.05 -5.98 -5.12
C PHE A 24 10.06 -7.02 -4.64
N ASP A 25 11.31 -6.62 -4.48
CA ASP A 25 12.32 -7.48 -3.87
C ASP A 25 12.17 -7.47 -2.34
N ARG A 26 12.85 -8.37 -1.64
CA ARG A 26 12.86 -8.38 -0.17
C ARG A 26 13.41 -7.05 0.36
N GLY A 27 12.68 -6.40 1.26
CA GLY A 27 13.11 -5.12 1.81
C GLY A 27 12.02 -4.32 2.50
N LEU A 28 12.42 -3.13 2.99
CA LEU A 28 11.52 -2.18 3.62
C LEU A 28 11.10 -1.12 2.60
N TYR A 29 9.79 -1.00 2.39
CA TYR A 29 9.18 -0.03 1.49
C TYR A 29 8.39 1.01 2.28
N ALA A 30 8.34 2.22 1.74
CA ALA A 30 7.54 3.31 2.29
C ALA A 30 6.46 3.71 1.29
N TYR A 31 5.20 3.66 1.71
CA TYR A 31 4.10 4.29 1.00
C TYR A 31 3.82 5.66 1.58
N VAL A 32 3.85 6.69 0.74
CA VAL A 32 3.64 8.08 1.12
C VAL A 32 2.22 8.48 0.73
N GLY A 33 1.40 8.78 1.74
CA GLY A 33 0.02 9.22 1.55
C GLY A 33 -0.20 10.64 2.02
N SER A 34 -1.02 11.40 1.29
CA SER A 34 -1.66 12.58 1.87
C SER A 34 -2.95 12.16 2.58
N ALA A 35 -3.10 12.67 3.79
CA ALA A 35 -4.36 12.73 4.48
C ALA A 35 -4.41 14.14 5.02
N GLN A 36 -5.48 14.85 4.67
CA GLN A 36 -5.83 16.14 5.27
C GLN A 36 -6.28 15.84 6.72
N ASN A 37 -7.57 15.99 7.03
CA ASN A 37 -8.09 15.82 8.40
C ASN A 37 -8.47 14.38 8.77
N ASN A 38 -8.20 13.38 7.91
CA ASN A 38 -8.75 12.02 8.05
C ASN A 38 -7.68 10.92 7.98
N VAL A 39 -6.53 11.13 8.64
CA VAL A 39 -5.43 10.14 8.69
C VAL A 39 -5.93 8.81 9.25
N GLU A 40 -6.71 8.85 10.34
CA GLU A 40 -7.24 7.65 10.99
C GLU A 40 -8.09 6.79 10.06
N ARG A 41 -9.01 7.39 9.31
CA ARG A 41 -9.83 6.66 8.32
C ARG A 41 -8.98 6.05 7.20
N ARG A 42 -7.91 6.75 6.79
CA ARG A 42 -6.98 6.23 5.77
C ARG A 42 -6.23 5.03 6.31
N VAL A 43 -5.67 5.11 7.51
CA VAL A 43 -4.98 3.99 8.17
C VAL A 43 -5.94 2.82 8.40
N ALA A 44 -7.16 3.05 8.90
CA ALA A 44 -8.16 2.02 9.11
C ALA A 44 -8.52 1.28 7.81
N ARG A 45 -8.62 2.00 6.69
CA ARG A 45 -8.81 1.39 5.37
C ARG A 45 -7.61 0.52 4.98
N HIS A 46 -6.39 0.99 5.21
CA HIS A 46 -5.18 0.22 4.88
C HIS A 46 -5.11 -1.10 5.64
N LEU A 47 -5.54 -1.11 6.90
CA LEU A 47 -5.60 -2.31 7.74
C LEU A 47 -6.76 -3.27 7.40
N ARG A 48 -7.76 -2.83 6.62
CA ARG A 48 -8.93 -3.66 6.30
C ARG A 48 -8.57 -4.72 5.25
N ARG A 49 -8.75 -6.01 5.59
CA ARG A 49 -8.47 -7.14 4.68
C ARG A 49 -9.38 -7.16 3.44
N HIS A 50 -10.69 -6.99 3.63
CA HIS A 50 -11.66 -6.98 2.52
C HIS A 50 -12.06 -5.55 2.17
N LYS A 51 -11.69 -5.10 0.98
CA LYS A 51 -11.97 -3.75 0.47
C LYS A 51 -11.89 -3.74 -1.04
N SER A 52 -12.65 -2.86 -1.67
CA SER A 52 -12.44 -2.54 -3.08
C SER A 52 -11.05 -1.94 -3.26
N LEU A 53 -10.28 -2.47 -4.20
CA LEU A 53 -8.96 -1.98 -4.55
C LEU A 53 -9.11 -0.65 -5.27
N PHE A 54 -8.45 0.39 -4.75
CA PHE A 54 -8.56 1.73 -5.33
C PHE A 54 -7.22 2.48 -5.32
N TRP A 55 -6.39 2.28 -4.29
CA TRP A 55 -5.02 2.80 -4.27
C TRP A 55 -4.02 1.69 -4.56
N HIS A 56 -2.83 2.07 -5.02
CA HIS A 56 -1.76 1.13 -5.32
C HIS A 56 -1.37 0.25 -4.12
N ILE A 57 -1.48 0.77 -2.89
CA ILE A 57 -1.23 0.02 -1.65
C ILE A 57 -2.37 -0.95 -1.26
N ASP A 58 -3.53 -0.88 -1.92
CA ASP A 58 -4.58 -1.86 -1.65
C ASP A 58 -4.30 -3.21 -2.31
N TYR A 59 -3.45 -3.24 -3.35
CA TYR A 59 -2.98 -4.44 -4.05
C TYR A 59 -1.90 -5.15 -3.25
#